data_AF-A0A1H9GQJ8-F1
#
_entry.id   AF-A0A1H9GQJ8-F1
#
_cell.length_a   1.000
_cell.length_b   1.000
_cell.length_c   1.000
_cell.angle_alpha   90.00
_cell.angle_beta   90.00
_cell.angle_gamma   90.00
#
_symmetry.space_group_name_H-M   'P 1'
#
loop_
_entity.id
_entity.type
_entity.pdbx_description
1 polymer ?
#
loop_
_entity_poly.entity_id
_entity_poly.type
_entity_poly.pdbx_seq_one_letter_code
_entity_poly.pdbx_strand_id
1 'polypeptide(L)'
;MYFIELFSEKSDQVRLVTFLLSALLAVSVLLINQYINTKRNKRDLLLSKIEDLYKSSIEYTNLCTEILDDVQHQNVDYPSVKKEHRREVQNILRKMEMLCGLYFPDSGFDTTDYRLWNMEVLEYLEKGKHSEEGEMHCMWEDARQHIVNSDAKLAVICSNLMKSHGYKK
;
A
#
# COMPACT_ATOMS: atom_id res chain seq x y z
N MET A 1 -27.70 -51.50 7.94
CA MET A 1 -28.79 -51.79 8.89
C MET A 1 -28.25 -52.49 10.14
N TYR A 2 -27.18 -51.96 10.75
CA TYR A 2 -26.54 -52.52 11.97
C TYR A 2 -26.33 -51.46 13.06
N PHE A 3 -26.24 -50.18 12.69
CA PHE A 3 -26.12 -49.06 13.62
C PHE A 3 -27.37 -48.80 14.47
N ILE A 4 -28.56 -49.20 14.00
CA ILE A 4 -29.83 -48.96 14.71
C ILE A 4 -30.11 -50.08 15.72
N GLU A 5 -29.71 -51.32 15.42
CA GLU A 5 -29.87 -52.46 16.35
C GLU A 5 -28.92 -52.37 17.55
N LEU A 6 -27.75 -51.77 17.38
CA LEU A 6 -26.76 -51.55 18.45
C LEU A 6 -27.18 -50.50 19.50
N PHE A 7 -28.19 -49.69 19.19
CA PHE A 7 -28.75 -48.64 20.05
C PHE A 7 -30.26 -48.85 20.26
N SER A 8 -30.67 -50.10 20.50
CA SER A 8 -32.07 -50.45 20.78
C SER A 8 -32.55 -49.94 22.15
N GLU A 9 -31.63 -49.85 23.12
CA GLU A 9 -31.94 -49.31 24.45
C GLU A 9 -32.01 -47.78 24.44
N LYS A 10 -33.10 -47.22 24.99
CA LYS A 10 -33.32 -45.76 25.08
C LYS A 10 -32.18 -45.04 25.80
N SER A 11 -31.51 -45.71 26.75
CA SER A 11 -30.32 -45.19 27.46
C SER A 11 -29.16 -44.88 26.50
N ASP A 12 -28.84 -45.81 25.62
CA ASP A 12 -27.68 -45.70 24.73
C ASP A 12 -27.94 -44.72 23.59
N GLN A 13 -29.20 -44.60 23.12
CA GLN A 13 -29.58 -43.55 22.18
C GLN A 13 -29.37 -42.14 22.77
N VAL A 14 -29.77 -41.93 24.03
CA VAL A 14 -29.58 -40.65 24.71
C VAL A 14 -28.10 -40.33 24.89
N ARG A 15 -27.27 -41.32 25.25
CA ARG A 15 -25.81 -41.14 25.34
C ARG A 15 -25.20 -40.77 24.00
N LEU A 16 -25.55 -41.47 22.92
CA LEU A 16 -25.03 -41.18 21.57
C LEU A 16 -25.43 -39.77 21.09
N VAL A 17 -26.69 -39.38 21.29
CA VAL A 17 -27.16 -38.02 20.98
C VAL A 17 -26.40 -36.97 21.78
N THR A 18 -26.12 -37.22 23.07
CA THR A 18 -25.36 -36.32 23.93
C THR A 18 -23.90 -36.20 23.48
N PHE A 19 -23.27 -37.31 23.09
CA PHE A 19 -21.92 -37.30 22.51
C PHE A 19 -21.87 -36.53 21.19
N LEU A 20 -22.84 -36.75 20.29
CA LEU A 20 -22.94 -36.02 19.03
C LEU A 20 -23.15 -34.51 19.26
N LEU A 21 -24.04 -34.13 20.17
CA LEU A 21 -24.24 -32.74 20.56
C LEU A 21 -22.97 -32.11 21.14
N SER A 22 -22.26 -32.82 22.01
CA SER A 22 -21.01 -32.34 22.60
C SER A 22 -19.91 -32.19 21.56
N ALA A 23 -19.77 -33.15 20.63
CA ALA A 23 -18.83 -33.07 19.52
C ALA A 23 -19.19 -31.92 18.56
N LEU A 24 -20.46 -31.74 18.22
CA LEU A 24 -20.95 -30.64 17.39
C LEU A 24 -20.67 -29.28 18.05
N LEU A 25 -20.90 -29.14 19.35
CA LEU A 25 -20.59 -27.93 20.09
C LEU A 25 -19.10 -27.63 20.05
N ALA A 26 -18.24 -28.62 20.30
CA ALA A 26 -16.79 -28.46 20.26
C ALA A 26 -16.30 -28.01 18.88
N VAL A 27 -16.78 -28.66 17.80
CA VAL A 27 -16.44 -28.29 16.42
C VAL A 27 -16.96 -26.89 16.08
N SER A 28 -18.18 -26.55 16.50
CA SER A 28 -18.77 -25.23 16.25
C SER A 28 -17.94 -24.11 16.90
N VAL A 29 -17.53 -24.30 18.16
CA VAL A 29 -16.67 -23.34 18.87
C VAL A 29 -15.34 -23.16 18.13
N LEU A 30 -14.73 -24.26 17.68
CA LEU A 30 -13.48 -24.22 16.93
C LEU A 30 -13.62 -23.45 15.62
N LEU A 31 -14.67 -23.72 14.83
CA LEU A 31 -14.94 -23.04 13.56
C LEU A 31 -15.21 -21.54 13.75
N ILE A 32 -15.98 -21.17 14.77
CA ILE A 32 -16.25 -19.76 15.11
C ILE A 32 -14.93 -19.06 15.47
N ASN A 33 -14.11 -19.68 16.31
CA ASN A 33 -12.83 -19.11 16.71
C ASN A 33 -11.88 -18.95 15.51
N GLN A 34 -11.78 -19.95 14.64
CA GLN A 34 -11.00 -19.85 13.41
C GLN A 34 -11.51 -18.72 12.51
N TYR A 35 -12.81 -18.62 12.32
CA TYR A 35 -13.41 -17.56 11.49
C TYR A 35 -13.10 -16.16 12.03
N ILE A 36 -13.26 -15.94 13.34
CA ILE A 36 -12.94 -14.66 14.00
C ILE A 36 -11.45 -14.34 13.83
N ASN A 37 -10.57 -15.31 14.08
CA ASN A 37 -9.13 -15.12 13.95
C ASN A 37 -8.70 -14.84 12.51
N THR A 38 -9.22 -15.58 11.52
CA THR A 38 -8.92 -15.33 10.11
C THR A 38 -9.39 -13.95 9.69
N LYS A 39 -10.59 -13.53 10.11
CA LYS A 39 -11.11 -12.18 9.82
C LYS A 39 -10.24 -11.10 10.42
N ARG A 40 -9.82 -11.25 11.69
CA ARG A 40 -8.93 -10.31 12.37
C ARG A 40 -7.56 -10.25 11.69
N ASN A 41 -6.95 -11.39 11.41
CA ASN A 41 -5.64 -11.47 10.76
C ASN A 41 -5.64 -10.83 9.37
N LYS A 42 -6.71 -11.03 8.57
CA LYS A 42 -6.86 -10.35 7.28
C LYS A 42 -6.92 -8.83 7.43
N ARG A 43 -7.67 -8.32 8.42
CA ARG A 43 -7.77 -6.89 8.68
C ARG A 43 -6.42 -6.32 9.12
N ASP A 44 -5.77 -6.97 10.08
CA ASP A 44 -4.50 -6.51 10.63
C ASP A 44 -3.39 -6.53 9.55
N LEU A 45 -3.42 -7.52 8.65
CA LEU A 45 -2.55 -7.55 7.46
C LEU A 45 -2.81 -6.34 6.55
N LEU A 46 -4.07 -6.06 6.18
CA LEU A 46 -4.39 -4.93 5.31
C LEU A 46 -3.98 -3.59 5.94
N LEU A 47 -4.21 -3.42 7.25
CA LEU A 47 -3.76 -2.23 7.99
C LEU A 47 -2.24 -2.06 7.92
N SER A 48 -1.48 -3.13 8.19
CA SER A 48 -0.02 -3.12 8.05
C SER A 48 0.42 -2.74 6.62
N LYS A 49 -0.30 -3.18 5.59
CA LYS A 49 0.03 -2.80 4.20
C LYS A 49 -0.31 -1.35 3.86
N ILE A 50 -1.34 -0.77 4.48
CA ILE A 50 -1.63 0.67 4.37
C ILE A 50 -0.52 1.49 5.05
N GLU A 51 -0.04 1.06 6.22
CA GLU A 51 1.09 1.70 6.89
C GLU A 51 2.37 1.61 6.06
N ASP A 52 2.65 0.46 5.44
CA ASP A 52 3.79 0.27 4.54
C ASP A 52 3.70 1.22 3.32
N LEU A 53 2.50 1.38 2.76
CA LEU A 53 2.25 2.29 1.64
C LEU A 53 2.46 3.75 2.06
N TYR A 54 1.98 4.14 3.24
CA TYR A 54 2.13 5.48 3.79
C TYR A 54 3.60 5.84 4.08
N LYS A 55 4.38 4.88 4.60
CA LYS A 55 5.82 5.08 4.78
C LYS A 55 6.52 5.29 3.44
N SER A 56 6.17 4.50 2.43
CA SER A 56 6.75 4.67 1.10
C SER A 56 6.30 5.96 0.42
N SER A 57 5.09 6.49 0.67
CA SER A 57 4.69 7.79 0.13
C SER A 57 5.53 8.93 0.69
N ILE A 58 5.79 8.91 2.00
CA ILE A 58 6.68 9.89 2.64
C ILE A 58 8.11 9.75 2.12
N GLU A 59 8.61 8.51 1.99
CA GLU A 59 9.95 8.23 1.45
C GLU A 59 10.11 8.80 0.04
N TYR A 60 9.09 8.62 -0.82
CA TYR A 60 9.07 9.18 -2.17
C TYR A 60 9.12 10.71 -2.18
N THR A 61 8.27 11.38 -1.40
CA THR A 61 8.17 12.85 -1.41
C THR A 61 9.42 13.51 -0.83
N ASN A 62 9.98 12.94 0.23
CA ASN A 62 11.25 13.35 0.80
C ASN A 62 12.39 13.21 -0.22
N LEU A 63 12.50 12.05 -0.87
CA LEU A 63 13.54 11.81 -1.87
C LEU A 63 13.40 12.72 -3.09
N CYS A 64 12.18 13.01 -3.54
CA CYS A 64 11.96 13.96 -4.63
C CYS A 64 12.40 15.38 -4.24
N THR A 65 12.14 15.79 -3.01
CA THR A 65 12.57 17.10 -2.49
C THR A 65 14.09 17.15 -2.40
N GLU A 66 14.72 16.10 -1.88
CA GLU A 66 16.19 15.97 -1.84
C GLU A 66 16.81 16.00 -3.24
N ILE A 67 16.20 15.35 -4.23
CA ILE A 67 16.65 15.41 -5.63
C ILE A 67 16.60 16.85 -6.16
N LEU A 68 15.49 17.57 -5.94
CA LEU A 68 15.37 18.95 -6.38
C LEU A 68 16.41 19.85 -5.71
N ASP A 69 16.58 19.73 -4.40
CA ASP A 69 17.58 20.49 -3.65
C ASP A 69 19.00 20.16 -4.12
N ASP A 70 19.35 18.88 -4.29
CA ASP A 70 20.67 18.46 -4.77
C ASP A 70 20.98 18.99 -6.18
N VAL A 71 19.98 19.00 -7.07
CA VAL A 71 20.13 19.52 -8.44
C VAL A 71 20.25 21.05 -8.41
N GLN A 72 19.53 21.74 -7.53
CA GLN A 72 19.59 23.19 -7.40
C GLN A 72 20.94 23.69 -6.85
N HIS A 73 21.58 22.92 -5.95
CA HIS A 73 22.85 23.29 -5.33
C HIS A 73 24.08 22.74 -6.06
N GLN A 74 23.89 22.05 -7.18
CA GLN A 74 24.98 21.59 -8.03
C GLN A 74 25.61 22.77 -8.77
N ASN A 75 26.81 23.17 -8.33
CA ASN A 75 27.61 24.22 -8.99
C ASN A 75 28.30 23.71 -10.26
N VAL A 76 27.54 23.18 -11.22
CA VAL A 76 28.02 22.70 -12.52
C VAL A 76 27.13 23.21 -13.65
N ASP A 77 27.68 23.31 -14.86
CA ASP A 77 26.95 23.82 -16.03
C ASP A 77 25.73 22.96 -16.41
N TYR A 78 25.80 21.66 -16.11
CA TYR A 78 24.75 20.68 -16.42
C TYR A 78 24.46 19.82 -15.18
N PRO A 79 23.66 20.33 -14.23
CA PRO A 79 23.30 19.57 -13.06
C PRO A 79 22.43 18.38 -13.47
N SER A 80 22.65 17.24 -12.82
CA SER A 80 21.97 15.99 -13.17
C SER A 80 21.55 15.23 -11.92
N VAL A 81 20.54 14.38 -12.07
CA VAL A 81 20.08 13.54 -10.96
C VAL A 81 21.05 12.37 -10.80
N LYS A 82 21.59 12.20 -9.59
CA LYS A 82 22.45 11.06 -9.24
C LYS A 82 21.78 9.74 -9.59
N LYS A 83 22.56 8.78 -10.09
CA LYS A 83 22.05 7.47 -10.52
C LYS A 83 21.42 6.70 -9.36
N GLU A 84 21.95 6.89 -8.15
CA GLU A 84 21.46 6.34 -6.90
C GLU A 84 20.03 6.81 -6.62
N HIS A 85 19.80 8.13 -6.67
CA HIS A 85 18.46 8.72 -6.47
C HIS A 85 17.45 8.19 -7.50
N ARG A 86 17.84 8.08 -8.77
CA ARG A 86 16.96 7.51 -9.82
C ARG A 86 16.55 6.07 -9.51
N ARG A 87 17.50 5.25 -9.06
CA ARG A 87 17.24 3.85 -8.68
C ARG A 87 16.34 3.77 -7.45
N GLU A 88 16.56 4.62 -6.47
CA GLU A 88 15.82 4.64 -5.22
C GLU A 88 14.36 5.07 -5.45
N VAL A 89 14.12 6.13 -6.22
CA VAL A 89 12.75 6.50 -6.65
C VAL A 89 12.08 5.34 -7.36
N GLN A 90 12.77 4.68 -8.30
CA GLN A 90 12.19 3.53 -9.01
C GLN A 90 11.85 2.37 -8.08
N ASN A 91 12.67 2.10 -7.06
CA ASN A 91 12.42 1.06 -6.08
C ASN A 91 11.20 1.40 -5.20
N ILE A 92 11.08 2.64 -4.76
CA ILE A 92 9.93 3.12 -3.97
C ILE A 92 8.65 2.99 -4.80
N LEU A 93 8.66 3.44 -6.05
CA LEU A 93 7.52 3.34 -6.96
C LEU A 93 7.09 1.89 -7.22
N ARG A 94 8.05 0.98 -7.45
CA ARG A 94 7.77 -0.46 -7.60
C ARG A 94 7.17 -1.07 -6.33
N LYS A 95 7.64 -0.63 -5.16
CA LYS A 95 7.11 -1.08 -3.87
C LYS A 95 5.66 -0.63 -3.70
N MET A 96 5.34 0.62 -4.03
CA MET A 96 3.96 1.12 -4.03
C MET A 96 3.08 0.36 -5.02
N GLU A 97 3.55 0.19 -6.26
CA GLU A 97 2.84 -0.55 -7.31
C GLU A 97 2.54 -1.98 -6.87
N MET A 98 3.51 -2.67 -6.26
CA MET A 98 3.31 -4.00 -5.71
C MET A 98 2.28 -4.01 -4.57
N LEU A 99 2.36 -3.06 -3.63
CA LEU A 99 1.41 -2.97 -2.52
C LEU A 99 -0.02 -2.73 -3.04
N CYS A 100 -0.18 -1.78 -3.94
CA CYS A 100 -1.47 -1.46 -4.56
C CYS A 100 -1.98 -2.64 -5.40
N GLY A 101 -1.14 -3.24 -6.25
CA GLY A 101 -1.53 -4.36 -7.11
C GLY A 101 -1.95 -5.61 -6.34
N LEU A 102 -1.28 -5.92 -5.22
CA LEU A 102 -1.58 -7.13 -4.43
C LEU A 102 -2.73 -6.95 -3.45
N TYR A 103 -2.82 -5.79 -2.80
CA TYR A 103 -3.73 -5.59 -1.67
C TYR A 103 -4.85 -4.58 -1.95
N PHE A 104 -4.66 -3.66 -2.89
CA PHE A 104 -5.56 -2.52 -3.13
C PHE A 104 -5.73 -2.21 -4.63
N PRO A 105 -6.23 -3.17 -5.44
CA PRO A 105 -6.30 -3.01 -6.90
C PRO A 105 -7.15 -1.81 -7.32
N ASP A 106 -8.18 -1.47 -6.54
CA ASP A 106 -9.09 -0.34 -6.81
C ASP A 106 -8.65 0.97 -6.13
N SER A 107 -7.38 1.09 -5.74
CA SER A 107 -6.85 2.28 -5.04
C SER A 107 -6.77 3.54 -5.91
N GLY A 108 -6.79 3.39 -7.24
CA GLY A 108 -6.57 4.50 -8.18
C GLY A 108 -5.11 4.97 -8.25
N PHE A 109 -4.18 4.18 -7.72
CA PHE A 109 -2.74 4.43 -7.84
C PHE A 109 -2.25 4.12 -9.26
N ASP A 110 -1.57 5.08 -9.88
CA ASP A 110 -0.88 4.90 -11.16
C ASP A 110 0.58 5.37 -11.02
N THR A 111 1.52 4.45 -11.23
CA THR A 111 2.96 4.72 -11.16
C THR A 111 3.43 5.80 -12.16
N THR A 112 2.70 6.01 -13.26
CA THR A 112 3.06 7.00 -14.28
C THR A 112 2.94 8.44 -13.79
N ASP A 113 2.05 8.70 -12.83
CA ASP A 113 1.85 10.03 -12.23
C ASP A 113 3.04 10.49 -11.36
N TYR A 114 3.91 9.57 -10.95
CA TYR A 114 4.94 9.82 -9.94
C TYR A 114 6.37 9.69 -10.48
N ARG A 115 6.54 9.55 -11.80
CA ARG A 115 7.88 9.39 -12.38
C ARG A 115 8.62 10.72 -12.45
N LEU A 116 9.94 10.67 -12.30
CA LEU A 116 10.80 11.86 -12.34
C LEU A 116 10.69 12.68 -13.64
N TRP A 117 10.30 12.07 -14.76
CA TRP A 117 10.10 12.81 -16.02
C TRP A 117 8.95 13.82 -15.95
N ASN A 118 8.05 13.69 -14.98
CA ASN A 118 6.97 14.67 -14.78
C ASN A 118 7.51 15.96 -14.14
N MET A 119 8.78 15.98 -13.68
CA MET A 119 9.50 17.18 -13.25
C MET A 119 10.34 17.69 -14.42
N GLU A 120 9.73 18.49 -15.29
CA GLU A 120 10.32 18.93 -16.57
C GLU A 120 11.69 19.61 -16.39
N VAL A 121 11.90 20.30 -15.27
CA VAL A 121 13.17 20.97 -14.93
C VAL A 121 14.35 19.99 -14.93
N LEU A 122 14.15 18.75 -14.50
CA LEU A 122 15.20 17.73 -14.44
C LEU A 122 15.62 17.27 -15.83
N GLU A 123 14.66 17.10 -16.74
CA GLU A 123 14.93 16.72 -18.13
C GLU A 123 15.55 17.88 -18.91
N TYR A 124 15.13 19.10 -18.62
CA TYR A 124 15.65 20.31 -19.25
C TYR A 124 17.14 20.53 -18.94
N LEU A 125 17.50 20.39 -17.66
CA LEU A 125 18.87 20.53 -17.16
C LEU A 125 19.80 19.44 -17.71
N GLU A 126 19.36 18.18 -17.72
CA GLU A 126 20.16 17.07 -18.26
C GLU A 126 20.42 17.18 -19.77
N LYS A 127 19.49 17.79 -20.52
CA LYS A 127 19.65 18.02 -21.96
C LYS A 127 20.50 19.24 -22.29
N GLY A 128 20.93 20.00 -21.29
CA GLY A 128 21.75 21.19 -21.47
C GLY A 128 21.07 22.28 -22.29
N LYS A 129 19.75 22.41 -22.16
CA LYS A 129 18.99 23.47 -22.85
C LYS A 129 19.18 24.80 -22.12
N HIS A 130 19.21 25.90 -22.87
CA HIS A 130 19.24 27.26 -22.34
C HIS A 130 17.83 27.87 -22.37
N SER A 131 17.33 28.25 -21.19
CA SER A 131 16.06 28.99 -21.03
C SER A 131 16.34 30.38 -20.51
N GLU A 132 15.37 31.27 -20.73
CA GLU A 132 15.33 32.55 -20.02
C GLU A 132 15.15 32.31 -18.51
N GLU A 133 15.74 33.18 -17.68
CA GLU A 133 15.77 33.04 -16.22
C GLU A 133 14.35 32.93 -15.62
N GLY A 134 13.36 33.60 -16.21
CA GLY A 134 11.96 33.52 -15.82
C GLY A 134 11.30 32.16 -16.12
N GLU A 135 11.60 31.55 -17.26
CA GLU A 135 11.08 30.23 -17.61
C GLU A 135 11.66 29.16 -16.68
N MET A 136 12.96 29.25 -16.39
CA MET A 136 13.63 28.33 -15.47
C MET A 136 13.01 28.38 -14.06
N HIS A 137 12.69 29.58 -13.57
CA HIS A 137 12.00 29.75 -12.30
C HIS A 137 10.62 29.07 -12.29
N CYS A 138 9.82 29.23 -13.35
CA CYS A 138 8.52 28.55 -13.47
C CYS A 138 8.66 27.03 -13.42
N MET A 139 9.64 26.44 -14.13
CA MET A 139 9.86 24.99 -14.13
C MET A 139 10.23 24.43 -12.76
N TRP A 140 10.99 25.19 -11.96
CA TRP A 140 11.30 24.81 -10.57
C TRP A 140 10.06 24.83 -9.67
N GLU A 141 9.23 25.86 -9.79
CA GLU A 141 7.99 25.95 -9.03
C GLU A 141 7.00 24.84 -9.44
N ASP A 142 6.89 24.53 -10.73
CA ASP A 142 6.07 23.43 -11.22
C ASP A 142 6.55 22.07 -10.69
N ALA A 143 7.86 21.83 -10.64
CA ALA A 143 8.44 20.62 -10.06
C ALA A 143 8.14 20.50 -8.55
N ARG A 144 8.25 21.59 -7.80
CA ARG A 144 7.88 21.62 -6.37
C ARG A 144 6.38 21.39 -6.17
N GLN A 145 5.55 22.03 -6.99
CA GLN A 145 4.11 21.86 -6.96
C GLN A 145 3.70 20.42 -7.31
N HIS A 146 4.41 19.76 -8.23
CA HIS A 146 4.23 18.34 -8.49
C HIS A 146 4.46 17.51 -7.21
N ILE A 147 5.54 17.73 -6.46
CA ILE A 147 5.79 16.97 -5.23
C ILE A 147 4.65 17.15 -4.23
N VAL A 148 4.18 18.39 -4.04
CA VAL A 148 3.04 18.70 -3.16
C VAL A 148 1.77 18.01 -3.62
N ASN A 149 1.47 18.04 -4.92
CA ASN A 149 0.29 17.38 -5.49
C ASN A 149 0.38 15.86 -5.34
N SER A 150 1.57 15.29 -5.53
CA SER A 150 1.83 13.86 -5.33
C SER A 150 1.60 13.44 -3.89
N ASP A 151 2.12 14.20 -2.92
CA ASP A 151 1.93 13.96 -1.50
C ASP A 151 0.44 13.96 -1.14
N ALA A 152 -0.28 15.00 -1.58
CA ALA A 152 -1.72 15.11 -1.34
C ALA A 152 -2.50 13.94 -1.95
N LYS A 153 -2.17 13.54 -3.19
CA LYS A 153 -2.83 12.41 -3.87
C LYS A 153 -2.57 11.09 -3.14
N LEU A 154 -1.31 10.82 -2.75
CA LEU A 154 -0.94 9.61 -2.00
C LEU A 154 -1.59 9.59 -0.60
N ALA A 155 -1.67 10.73 0.08
CA ALA A 155 -2.34 10.86 1.37
C ALA A 155 -3.85 10.56 1.26
N VAL A 156 -4.51 11.04 0.19
CA VAL A 156 -5.92 10.72 -0.09
C VAL A 156 -6.12 9.24 -0.34
N ILE A 157 -5.25 8.60 -1.13
CA ILE A 157 -5.29 7.14 -1.37
C ILE A 157 -5.20 6.40 -0.03
N CYS A 158 -4.17 6.66 0.76
CA CYS A 158 -3.96 6.04 2.07
C CYS A 158 -5.15 6.27 3.02
N SER A 159 -5.72 7.49 3.05
CA SER A 159 -6.90 7.82 3.86
C SER A 159 -8.13 7.03 3.44
N ASN A 160 -8.38 6.90 2.13
CA ASN A 160 -9.52 6.15 1.60
C ASN A 160 -9.39 4.64 1.88
N LEU A 161 -8.18 4.10 1.76
CA LEU A 161 -7.90 2.71 2.13
C LEU A 161 -8.08 2.47 3.64
N MET A 162 -7.59 3.40 4.47
CA MET A 162 -7.76 3.33 5.92
C MET A 162 -9.24 3.37 6.34
N LYS A 163 -10.05 4.22 5.69
CA LYS A 163 -11.51 4.25 5.92
C LYS A 163 -12.18 2.94 5.50
N SER A 164 -11.76 2.37 4.38
CA SER A 164 -12.37 1.17 3.81
C SER A 164 -12.03 -0.11 4.58
N HIS A 165 -10.80 -0.19 5.12
CA HIS A 165 -10.27 -1.42 5.73
C HIS A 165 -9.99 -1.32 7.23
N GLY A 166 -9.80 -0.11 7.79
CA GLY A 166 -9.40 0.09 9.18
C GLY A 166 -10.56 0.15 10.17
N TYR A 167 -11.69 0.76 9.79
CA TYR A 167 -12.83 0.96 10.70
C TYR A 167 -14.14 0.50 10.08
N LYS A 168 -14.41 -0.81 10.14
CA LYS A 168 -15.80 -1.29 10.16
C LYS A 168 -16.22 -1.48 11.61
N LYS A 169 -17.11 -0.61 12.10
CA LYS A 169 -17.94 -0.87 13.28
C LYS A 169 -18.74 -2.14 13.07
#